data_AF-A0A846ZYS9-F1
#
_entry.id   AF-A0A846ZYS9-F1
#
_cell.length_a   1.000
_cell.length_b   1.000
_cell.length_c   1.000
_cell.angle_alpha   90.00
_cell.angle_beta   90.00
_cell.angle_gamma   90.00
#
_symmetry.space_group_name_H-M   'P 1'
#
loop_
_entity.id
_entity.type
_entity.pdbx_description
1 polymer ?
#
loop_
_entity_poly.entity_id
_entity_poly.type
_entity_poly.pdbx_seq_one_letter_code
_entity_poly.pdbx_strand_id
1 'polypeptide(L)'
;KESLAEFSVTFLETDFFKIPPSDLRSFDLALLNEVLGDFPTLTAVSEPSPSEDPEAVRLSAKIADFESAYGLRFGPDENINIGALEAVERLCRAGVPYIYLSEHSCETSFCDPLFPFMNFTPSGNPEKISLKGHAEFTIKFSALEKIARAFSYEVFRGPYTDLLPVSFNDRVTAALRAPTPLSDRQEILRQFLYDLYKYEYLLLASGPRGKDRT
;
A
#
# COMPACT_ATOMS: atom_id res chain seq x y z
N LYS A 1 14.12 -9.14 18.34
CA LYS A 1 15.46 -9.75 18.14
C LYS A 1 15.56 -11.12 18.80
N GLU A 2 15.16 -11.27 20.06
CA GLU A 2 15.21 -12.55 20.79
C GLU A 2 14.38 -13.67 20.14
N SER A 3 13.16 -13.37 19.67
CA SER A 3 12.30 -14.35 18.99
C SER A 3 12.82 -14.84 17.63
N LEU A 4 13.90 -14.25 17.11
CA LEU A 4 14.49 -14.59 15.81
C LEU A 4 15.89 -15.22 15.94
N ALA A 5 16.37 -15.45 17.17
CA ALA A 5 17.76 -15.84 17.44
C ALA A 5 18.18 -17.18 16.80
N GLU A 6 17.23 -18.08 16.55
CA GLU A 6 17.47 -19.39 15.93
C GLU A 6 17.45 -19.34 14.40
N PHE A 7 17.04 -18.22 13.81
CA PHE A 7 16.96 -18.05 12.37
C PHE A 7 18.13 -17.21 11.87
N SER A 8 18.54 -17.45 10.62
CA SER A 8 19.54 -16.63 9.94
C SER A 8 18.93 -15.29 9.48
N VAL A 9 18.57 -14.44 10.44
CA VAL A 9 17.92 -13.15 10.20
C VAL A 9 18.80 -12.02 10.72
N THR A 10 19.02 -11.01 9.86
CA THR A 10 19.63 -9.75 10.26
C THR A 10 18.53 -8.74 10.54
N PHE A 11 18.51 -8.19 11.76
CA PHE A 11 17.62 -7.10 12.12
C PHE A 11 18.35 -5.76 11.94
N LEU A 12 17.76 -4.86 11.15
CA LEU A 12 18.27 -3.53 10.91
C LEU A 12 17.24 -2.50 11.36
N GLU A 13 17.57 -1.75 12.41
CA GLU A 13 16.77 -0.61 12.86
C GLU A 13 17.28 0.64 12.14
N THR A 14 16.56 1.06 11.10
CA THR A 14 16.91 2.23 10.31
C THR A 14 15.67 2.84 9.69
N ASP A 15 15.80 4.12 9.31
CA ASP A 15 14.88 4.77 8.39
C ASP A 15 15.07 4.18 6.99
N PHE A 16 14.01 3.58 6.44
CA PHE A 16 14.01 2.97 5.12
C PHE A 16 14.43 3.95 4.01
N PHE A 17 14.05 5.22 4.10
CA PHE A 17 14.40 6.25 3.12
C PHE A 17 15.87 6.70 3.21
N LYS A 18 16.60 6.26 4.23
CA LYS A 18 18.05 6.47 4.39
C LYS A 18 18.89 5.28 3.96
N ILE A 19 18.28 4.13 3.65
CA ILE A 19 19.02 2.94 3.19
C ILE A 19 19.62 3.23 1.79
N PRO A 20 20.93 3.04 1.59
CA PRO A 20 21.56 3.22 0.29
C PRO A 20 20.97 2.29 -0.78
N PRO A 21 20.82 2.75 -2.04
CA PRO A 21 20.35 1.88 -3.13
C PRO A 21 21.22 0.64 -3.37
N SER A 22 22.53 0.70 -3.07
CA SER A 22 23.44 -0.45 -3.14
C SER A 22 23.01 -1.58 -2.21
N ASP A 23 22.49 -1.22 -1.04
CA ASP A 23 22.13 -2.17 0.01
C ASP A 23 20.76 -2.77 -0.33
N LEU A 24 19.82 -1.96 -0.84
CA LEU A 24 18.55 -2.44 -1.36
C LEU A 24 18.74 -3.44 -2.51
N ARG A 25 19.69 -3.18 -3.42
CA ARG A 25 20.00 -4.07 -4.56
C ARG A 25 20.45 -5.47 -4.13
N SER A 26 20.94 -5.63 -2.91
CA SER A 26 21.40 -6.93 -2.39
C SER A 26 20.27 -7.92 -2.12
N PHE A 27 19.01 -7.45 -2.07
CA PHE A 27 17.86 -8.30 -1.85
C PHE A 27 17.30 -8.86 -3.16
N ASP A 28 16.95 -10.15 -3.15
CA ASP A 28 16.21 -10.79 -4.25
C ASP A 28 14.69 -10.52 -4.14
N LEU A 29 14.20 -10.25 -2.94
CA LEU A 29 12.79 -10.02 -2.62
C LEU A 29 12.65 -8.91 -1.56
N ALA A 30 11.78 -7.94 -1.83
CA ALA A 30 11.30 -6.99 -0.84
C ALA A 30 9.82 -7.25 -0.52
N LEU A 31 9.47 -7.27 0.77
CA LEU A 31 8.10 -7.44 1.26
C LEU A 31 7.69 -6.20 2.06
N LEU A 32 6.70 -5.46 1.58
CA LEU A 32 6.09 -4.32 2.28
C LEU A 32 4.62 -4.66 2.51
N ASN A 33 4.35 -5.35 3.62
CA ASN A 33 2.99 -5.70 4.02
C ASN A 33 2.50 -4.76 5.11
N GLU A 34 1.42 -4.04 4.85
CA GLU A 34 0.72 -3.21 5.86
C GLU A 34 1.68 -2.20 6.52
N VAL A 35 2.42 -1.48 5.68
CA VAL A 35 3.39 -0.46 6.12
C VAL A 35 3.37 0.77 5.22
N LEU A 36 2.72 0.68 4.06
CA LEU A 36 2.71 1.79 3.11
C LEU A 36 1.85 2.93 3.61
N GLY A 37 0.76 2.62 4.33
CA GLY A 37 -0.14 3.61 4.90
C GLY A 37 0.50 4.45 6.01
N ASP A 38 1.55 3.94 6.67
CA ASP A 38 2.32 4.65 7.70
C ASP A 38 3.31 5.67 7.12
N PHE A 39 3.62 5.57 5.83
CA PHE A 39 4.58 6.46 5.21
C PHE A 39 4.05 7.89 5.07
N PRO A 40 4.94 8.89 4.97
CA PRO A 40 4.54 10.29 4.87
C PRO A 40 3.47 10.52 3.80
N THR A 41 2.38 11.17 4.20
CA THR A 41 1.27 11.60 3.33
C THR A 41 1.21 13.12 3.27
N LEU A 42 1.16 13.66 2.06
CA LEU A 42 0.80 15.05 1.82
C LEU A 42 -0.73 15.14 1.81
N THR A 43 -1.27 15.78 2.83
CA THR A 43 -2.72 15.93 2.97
C THR A 43 -3.19 17.18 2.23
N ALA A 44 -4.34 17.08 1.56
CA ALA A 44 -5.04 18.24 1.04
C ALA A 44 -5.51 19.12 2.22
N VAL A 45 -4.80 20.22 2.49
CA VAL A 45 -5.22 21.20 3.51
C VAL A 45 -6.16 22.20 2.83
N SER A 46 -7.35 22.42 3.39
CA SER A 46 -8.34 23.36 2.85
C SER A 46 -7.90 24.84 2.91
N GLU A 47 -6.79 25.16 3.58
CA GLU A 47 -6.16 26.49 3.51
C GLU A 47 -4.62 26.35 3.51
N PRO A 48 -3.92 26.93 2.52
CA PRO A 48 -2.47 26.89 2.47
C PRO A 48 -1.93 27.93 3.45
N SER A 49 -1.66 27.53 4.69
CA SER A 49 -0.50 28.13 5.34
C SER A 49 0.73 27.48 4.70
N PRO A 50 1.68 28.25 4.14
CA PRO A 50 2.93 27.67 3.69
C PRO A 50 3.55 26.95 4.89
N SER A 51 3.70 25.63 4.78
CA SER A 51 4.37 24.88 5.82
C SER A 51 5.80 25.40 5.92
N GLU A 52 6.17 25.95 7.08
CA GLU A 52 7.55 26.34 7.36
C GLU A 52 8.46 25.12 7.56
N ASP A 53 7.88 23.91 7.63
CA ASP A 53 8.63 22.66 7.69
C ASP A 53 9.36 22.40 6.36
N PRO A 54 10.71 22.43 6.36
CA PRO A 54 11.50 22.18 5.16
C PRO A 54 11.24 20.80 4.54
N GLU A 55 10.84 19.81 5.34
CA GLU A 55 10.51 18.47 4.86
C GLU A 55 9.20 18.46 4.07
N ALA A 56 8.15 19.10 4.57
CA ALA A 56 6.89 19.27 3.84
C ALA A 56 7.08 20.02 2.52
N VAL A 57 7.91 21.07 2.49
CA VAL A 57 8.24 21.82 1.25
C VAL A 57 8.98 20.92 0.25
N ARG A 58 9.98 20.17 0.71
CA ARG A 58 10.74 19.22 -0.12
C ARG A 58 9.83 18.14 -0.70
N LEU A 59 8.96 17.55 0.12
CA LEU A 59 8.03 16.51 -0.30
C LEU A 59 6.99 17.04 -1.29
N SER A 60 6.50 18.27 -1.10
CA SER A 60 5.58 18.91 -2.04
C SER A 60 6.22 19.15 -3.40
N ALA A 61 7.49 19.58 -3.44
CA ALA A 61 8.23 19.75 -4.70
C ALA A 61 8.38 18.42 -5.46
N LYS A 62 8.51 17.29 -4.76
CA LYS A 62 8.59 15.96 -5.39
C LYS A 62 7.32 15.58 -6.16
N ILE A 63 6.14 16.14 -5.84
CA ILE A 63 4.92 15.80 -6.59
C ILE A 63 5.09 16.13 -8.07
N ALA A 64 5.59 17.33 -8.39
CA ALA A 64 5.80 17.76 -9.77
C ALA A 64 6.81 16.84 -10.50
N ASP A 65 7.84 16.38 -9.79
CA ASP A 65 8.80 15.41 -10.33
C ASP A 65 8.12 14.07 -10.64
N PHE A 66 7.26 13.56 -9.73
CA PHE A 66 6.51 12.33 -9.94
C PHE A 66 5.51 12.44 -11.09
N GLU A 67 4.78 13.55 -11.19
CA GLU A 67 3.85 13.79 -12.30
C GLU A 67 4.57 13.83 -13.65
N SER A 68 5.71 14.52 -13.71
CA SER A 68 6.53 14.63 -14.91
C SER A 68 7.19 13.30 -15.30
N ALA A 69 7.84 12.62 -14.35
CA ALA A 69 8.62 11.41 -14.62
C ALA A 69 7.75 10.19 -14.93
N TYR A 70 6.56 10.08 -14.31
CA TYR A 70 5.73 8.88 -14.36
C TYR A 70 4.33 9.11 -14.96
N GLY A 71 4.03 10.32 -15.43
CA GLY A 71 2.71 10.64 -15.98
C GLY A 71 1.58 10.48 -14.96
N LEU A 72 1.88 10.75 -13.68
CA LEU A 72 0.88 10.82 -12.62
C LEU A 72 0.08 12.12 -12.77
N ARG A 73 -1.13 12.13 -12.21
CA ARG A 73 -2.00 13.29 -12.13
C ARG A 73 -2.73 13.22 -10.81
N PHE A 74 -2.48 14.19 -9.94
CA PHE A 74 -3.14 14.27 -8.65
C PHE A 74 -4.18 15.40 -8.65
N GLY A 75 -5.30 15.17 -7.99
CA GLY A 75 -6.28 16.24 -7.75
C GLY A 75 -5.73 17.29 -6.79
N PRO A 76 -6.21 18.55 -6.86
CA PRO A 76 -5.79 19.61 -5.93
C PRO A 76 -6.13 19.29 -4.47
N ASP A 77 -7.19 18.51 -4.24
CA ASP A 77 -7.66 18.09 -2.91
C ASP A 77 -7.36 16.59 -2.63
N GLU A 78 -6.41 16.00 -3.36
CA GLU A 78 -6.04 14.61 -3.18
C GLU A 78 -4.98 14.45 -2.07
N ASN A 79 -5.19 13.49 -1.18
CA ASN A 79 -4.17 13.04 -0.25
C ASN A 79 -3.17 12.16 -1.01
N ILE A 80 -1.87 12.46 -0.90
CA ILE A 80 -0.82 11.78 -1.67
C ILE A 80 0.14 11.10 -0.69
N ASN A 81 0.12 9.77 -0.66
CA ASN A 81 1.10 8.94 0.05
C ASN A 81 2.48 9.04 -0.61
N ILE A 82 3.13 10.19 -0.50
CA ILE A 82 4.41 10.50 -1.17
C ILE A 82 5.52 9.53 -0.73
N GLY A 83 5.49 9.07 0.52
CA GLY A 83 6.44 8.06 0.99
C GLY A 83 6.21 6.69 0.34
N ALA A 84 4.97 6.29 0.05
CA ALA A 84 4.71 5.05 -0.69
C ALA A 84 5.19 5.16 -2.16
N LEU A 85 4.98 6.30 -2.81
CA LEU A 85 5.51 6.57 -4.16
C LEU A 85 7.04 6.48 -4.18
N GLU A 86 7.71 7.14 -3.22
CA GLU A 86 9.16 7.11 -3.07
C GLU A 86 9.66 5.71 -2.74
N ALA A 87 8.95 4.94 -1.91
CA ALA A 87 9.38 3.58 -1.56
C ALA A 87 9.42 2.66 -2.78
N VAL A 88 8.36 2.69 -3.60
CA VAL A 88 8.31 1.91 -4.84
C VAL A 88 9.36 2.39 -5.84
N GLU A 89 9.52 3.70 -6.03
CA GLU A 89 10.56 4.26 -6.89
C GLU A 89 11.95 3.77 -6.47
N ARG A 90 12.27 3.81 -5.17
CA ARG A 90 13.58 3.41 -4.64
C ARG A 90 13.87 1.93 -4.86
N LEU A 91 12.91 1.05 -4.57
CA LEU A 91 13.09 -0.39 -4.77
C LEU A 91 13.22 -0.74 -6.25
N CYS A 92 12.37 -0.15 -7.10
CA CYS A 92 12.43 -0.33 -8.55
C CYS A 92 13.77 0.16 -9.12
N ARG A 93 14.23 1.35 -8.71
CA ARG A 93 15.50 1.94 -9.14
C ARG A 93 16.72 1.16 -8.64
N ALA A 94 16.66 0.60 -7.43
CA ALA A 94 17.70 -0.30 -6.92
C ALA A 94 17.76 -1.63 -7.69
N GLY A 95 16.70 -1.98 -8.43
CA GLY A 95 16.63 -3.18 -9.25
C GLY A 95 16.35 -4.44 -8.45
N VAL A 96 15.61 -4.35 -7.34
CA VAL A 96 15.19 -5.50 -6.54
C VAL A 96 14.33 -6.43 -7.42
N PRO A 97 14.72 -7.70 -7.65
CA PRO A 97 14.06 -8.56 -8.64
C PRO A 97 12.56 -8.76 -8.41
N TYR A 98 12.18 -9.00 -7.15
CA TYR A 98 10.79 -9.22 -6.77
C TYR A 98 10.40 -8.25 -5.66
N ILE A 99 9.27 -7.58 -5.81
CA ILE A 99 8.75 -6.66 -4.80
C ILE A 99 7.28 -7.00 -4.59
N TYR A 100 6.91 -7.33 -3.35
CA TYR A 100 5.53 -7.51 -2.95
C TYR A 100 5.13 -6.37 -2.02
N LEU A 101 3.98 -5.79 -2.30
CA LEU A 101 3.37 -4.71 -1.54
C LEU A 101 1.93 -5.10 -1.21
N SER A 102 1.46 -4.77 -0.02
CA SER A 102 0.02 -4.88 0.31
C SER A 102 -0.40 -3.81 1.31
N GLU A 103 -1.59 -3.26 1.09
CA GLU A 103 -2.20 -2.23 1.93
C GLU A 103 -3.70 -2.07 1.61
N HIS A 104 -4.45 -1.42 2.50
CA HIS A 104 -5.80 -0.94 2.20
C HIS A 104 -5.79 0.01 1.00
N SER A 105 -6.70 -0.21 0.05
CA SER A 105 -6.78 0.58 -1.18
C SER A 105 -7.93 1.58 -1.15
N CYS A 106 -7.70 2.79 -1.68
CA CYS A 106 -8.77 3.74 -1.96
C CYS A 106 -9.50 3.43 -3.29
N GLU A 107 -9.03 2.43 -4.05
CA GLU A 107 -9.52 2.09 -5.39
C GLU A 107 -10.33 0.79 -5.40
N THR A 108 -10.39 0.06 -4.28
CA THR A 108 -11.20 -1.14 -4.15
C THR A 108 -12.68 -0.82 -3.96
N SER A 109 -13.50 -1.77 -4.38
CA SER A 109 -14.95 -1.72 -4.21
C SER A 109 -15.45 -3.12 -3.91
N PHE A 110 -16.53 -3.20 -3.15
CA PHE A 110 -17.23 -4.46 -2.91
C PHE A 110 -18.72 -4.20 -3.02
N CYS A 111 -19.39 -5.03 -3.81
CA CYS A 111 -20.84 -4.99 -3.95
C CYS A 111 -21.36 -6.41 -4.15
N ASP A 112 -22.02 -6.95 -3.13
CA ASP A 112 -22.69 -8.25 -3.21
C ASP A 112 -24.11 -8.11 -2.64
N PRO A 113 -25.17 -8.34 -3.45
CA PRO A 113 -26.55 -8.33 -2.98
C PRO A 113 -26.83 -9.30 -1.81
N LEU A 114 -26.02 -10.35 -1.64
CA LEU A 114 -26.13 -11.29 -0.53
C LEU A 114 -25.59 -10.71 0.79
N PHE A 115 -24.73 -9.69 0.73
CA PHE A 115 -24.06 -9.06 1.86
C PHE A 115 -24.17 -7.53 1.80
N PRO A 116 -25.41 -6.97 1.83
CA PRO A 116 -25.64 -5.55 1.57
C PRO A 116 -24.96 -4.60 2.56
N PHE A 117 -24.59 -5.12 3.74
CA PHE A 117 -23.96 -4.35 4.82
C PHE A 117 -22.42 -4.36 4.76
N MET A 118 -21.82 -5.01 3.75
CA MET A 118 -20.39 -4.91 3.43
C MET A 118 -20.12 -4.05 2.19
N ASN A 119 -21.16 -3.48 1.57
CA ASN A 119 -20.98 -2.74 0.33
C ASN A 119 -20.17 -1.46 0.55
N PHE A 120 -19.18 -1.23 -0.30
CA PHE A 120 -18.44 0.02 -0.36
C PHE A 120 -18.01 0.34 -1.79
N THR A 121 -17.95 1.63 -2.09
CA THR A 121 -17.49 2.16 -3.38
C THR A 121 -16.05 2.66 -3.25
N PRO A 122 -15.30 2.73 -4.35
CA PRO A 122 -13.96 3.29 -4.30
C PRO A 122 -14.06 4.79 -4.02
N SER A 123 -13.28 5.27 -3.05
CA SER A 123 -13.22 6.69 -2.71
C SER A 123 -12.39 7.47 -3.74
N GLY A 124 -11.43 6.81 -4.38
CA GLY A 124 -10.54 7.41 -5.39
C GLY A 124 -9.53 8.40 -4.83
N ASN A 125 -9.58 8.69 -3.52
CA ASN A 125 -8.66 9.54 -2.78
C ASN A 125 -8.23 8.78 -1.52
N PRO A 126 -6.93 8.62 -1.25
CA PRO A 126 -6.43 8.09 0.01
C PRO A 126 -7.17 8.61 1.25
N GLU A 127 -7.83 7.71 1.97
CA GLU A 127 -8.62 7.97 3.16
C GLU A 127 -7.75 7.83 4.42
N LYS A 128 -7.93 8.76 5.37
CA LYS A 128 -7.24 8.72 6.66
C LYS A 128 -7.82 7.64 7.56
N ILE A 129 -6.96 6.78 8.08
CA ILE A 129 -7.26 5.80 9.13
C ILE A 129 -6.67 6.33 10.43
N SER A 130 -7.54 6.66 11.40
CA SER A 130 -7.10 7.21 12.68
C SER A 130 -6.78 6.08 13.65
N LEU A 131 -5.53 6.02 14.11
CA LEU A 131 -5.06 5.02 15.06
C LEU A 131 -4.60 5.68 16.36
N LYS A 132 -4.25 4.85 17.35
CA LYS A 132 -3.82 5.35 18.65
C LYS A 132 -2.40 5.91 18.57
N GLY A 133 -2.29 7.22 18.36
CA GLY A 133 -1.03 7.95 18.42
C GLY A 133 -0.44 8.34 17.06
N HIS A 134 -1.00 7.81 15.97
CA HIS A 134 -0.64 8.17 14.60
C HIS A 134 -1.85 8.02 13.67
N ALA A 135 -1.67 8.37 12.40
CA ALA A 135 -2.66 8.15 11.37
C ALA A 135 -1.99 7.55 10.15
N GLU A 136 -2.69 6.60 9.54
CA GLU A 136 -2.31 5.96 8.30
C GLU A 136 -3.25 6.41 7.18
N PHE A 137 -2.88 6.14 5.93
CA PHE A 137 -3.73 6.44 4.78
C PHE A 137 -3.81 5.25 3.83
N THR A 138 -5.00 4.98 3.31
CA THR A 138 -5.18 3.99 2.23
C THR A 138 -4.38 4.39 0.99
N ILE A 139 -4.04 3.44 0.12
CA ILE A 139 -3.15 3.65 -1.02
C ILE A 139 -3.91 3.73 -2.34
N LYS A 140 -3.47 4.65 -3.22
CA LYS A 140 -3.82 4.65 -4.64
C LYS A 140 -2.83 3.77 -5.40
N PHE A 141 -3.16 2.48 -5.53
CA PHE A 141 -2.28 1.48 -6.15
C PHE A 141 -1.96 1.77 -7.62
N SER A 142 -2.86 2.45 -8.36
CA SER A 142 -2.62 2.82 -9.76
C SER A 142 -1.43 3.77 -9.93
N ALA A 143 -1.12 4.59 -8.91
CA ALA A 143 0.07 5.43 -8.91
C ALA A 143 1.34 4.60 -8.74
N LEU A 144 1.33 3.62 -7.82
CA LEU A 144 2.45 2.70 -7.60
C LEU A 144 2.74 1.85 -8.83
N GLU A 145 1.69 1.34 -9.49
CA GLU A 145 1.79 0.58 -10.73
C GLU A 145 2.47 1.39 -11.84
N LYS A 146 2.07 2.66 -12.05
CA LYS A 146 2.68 3.52 -13.07
C LYS A 146 4.17 3.73 -12.84
N ILE A 147 4.57 3.96 -11.59
CA ILE A 147 5.98 4.08 -11.21
C ILE A 147 6.71 2.78 -11.56
N ALA A 148 6.21 1.63 -11.11
CA ALA A 148 6.86 0.34 -11.37
C ALA A 148 7.00 0.03 -12.87
N ARG A 149 5.96 0.31 -13.67
CA ARG A 149 5.98 0.13 -15.13
C ARG A 149 7.01 1.03 -15.82
N ALA A 150 7.25 2.24 -15.33
CA ALA A 150 8.31 3.11 -15.88
C ALA A 150 9.72 2.52 -15.71
N PHE A 151 9.91 1.65 -14.71
CA PHE A 151 11.14 0.86 -14.52
C PHE A 151 11.10 -0.52 -15.20
N SER A 152 10.14 -0.76 -16.11
CA SER A 152 9.99 -2.01 -16.87
C SER A 152 9.73 -3.25 -16.01
N TYR A 153 9.13 -3.09 -14.83
CA TYR A 153 8.62 -4.24 -14.07
C TYR A 153 7.36 -4.79 -14.72
N GLU A 154 7.24 -6.10 -14.72
CA GLU A 154 5.94 -6.76 -14.85
C GLU A 154 5.16 -6.53 -13.56
N VAL A 155 3.89 -6.18 -13.69
CA VAL A 155 3.03 -5.79 -12.56
C VAL A 155 1.81 -6.67 -12.52
N PHE A 156 1.63 -7.35 -11.39
CA PHE A 156 0.43 -8.07 -11.03
C PHE A 156 -0.23 -7.35 -9.86
N ARG A 157 -1.47 -6.92 -10.07
CA ARG A 157 -2.28 -6.25 -9.06
C ARG A 157 -3.56 -7.05 -8.87
N GLY A 158 -3.97 -7.24 -7.62
CA GLY A 158 -5.22 -7.93 -7.33
C GLY A 158 -5.72 -7.65 -5.91
N PRO A 159 -6.99 -8.00 -5.62
CA PRO A 159 -7.50 -7.98 -4.26
C PRO A 159 -6.82 -9.05 -3.40
N TYR A 160 -6.79 -8.83 -2.09
CA TYR A 160 -6.22 -9.81 -1.15
C TYR A 160 -6.95 -11.17 -1.14
N THR A 161 -8.20 -11.19 -1.60
CA THR A 161 -8.98 -12.42 -1.76
C THR A 161 -8.43 -13.40 -2.79
N ASP A 162 -7.54 -12.96 -3.69
CA ASP A 162 -6.83 -13.87 -4.60
C ASP A 162 -5.80 -14.74 -3.85
N LEU A 163 -5.25 -14.21 -2.75
CA LEU A 163 -4.28 -14.90 -1.90
C LEU A 163 -4.97 -15.67 -0.76
N LEU A 164 -6.06 -15.10 -0.24
CA LEU A 164 -6.84 -15.65 0.88
C LEU A 164 -8.31 -15.80 0.46
N PRO A 165 -8.64 -16.86 -0.29
CA PRO A 165 -10.01 -17.09 -0.76
C PRO A 165 -10.97 -17.32 0.42
N VAL A 166 -12.10 -16.61 0.40
CA VAL A 166 -13.11 -16.67 1.46
C VAL A 166 -14.12 -17.79 1.18
N SER A 167 -14.30 -18.68 2.16
CA SER A 167 -15.39 -19.65 2.15
C SER A 167 -16.61 -19.10 2.89
N PHE A 168 -17.68 -18.79 2.14
CA PHE A 168 -18.95 -18.33 2.68
C PHE A 168 -19.81 -19.47 3.23
N ASN A 169 -19.35 -20.09 4.33
CA ASN A 169 -20.17 -21.04 5.08
C ASN A 169 -21.34 -20.34 5.80
N ASP A 170 -22.25 -21.13 6.37
CA ASP A 170 -23.46 -20.61 7.05
C ASP A 170 -23.14 -19.57 8.13
N ARG A 171 -22.02 -19.75 8.83
CA ARG A 171 -21.61 -18.86 9.91
C ARG A 171 -21.10 -17.50 9.40
N VAL A 172 -20.29 -17.50 8.34
CA VAL A 172 -19.86 -16.27 7.66
C VAL A 172 -21.09 -15.58 7.07
N THR A 173 -21.93 -16.33 6.37
CA THR A 173 -23.15 -15.81 5.75
C THR A 173 -24.09 -15.16 6.77
N ALA A 174 -24.31 -15.80 7.92
CA ALA A 174 -25.13 -15.25 9.00
C ALA A 174 -24.54 -13.96 9.58
N ALA A 175 -23.20 -13.90 9.76
CA ALA A 175 -22.54 -12.70 10.30
C ALA A 175 -22.64 -11.50 9.35
N LEU A 176 -22.62 -11.73 8.03
CA LEU A 176 -22.61 -10.67 7.02
C LEU A 176 -24.00 -10.17 6.61
N ARG A 177 -25.04 -10.99 6.80
CA ARG A 177 -26.43 -10.63 6.50
C ARG A 177 -27.10 -9.81 7.59
N ALA A 178 -26.58 -9.84 8.81
CA ALA A 178 -27.15 -9.06 9.90
C ALA A 178 -26.78 -7.57 9.71
N PRO A 179 -27.75 -6.64 9.86
CA PRO A 179 -27.46 -5.20 9.78
C PRO A 179 -26.44 -4.75 10.82
N THR A 180 -26.52 -5.36 12.01
CA THR A 180 -25.64 -5.09 13.16
C THR A 180 -25.11 -6.41 13.70
N PRO A 181 -23.81 -6.52 14.06
CA PRO A 181 -23.27 -7.69 14.73
C PRO A 181 -24.03 -8.00 16.03
N LEU A 182 -24.38 -9.26 16.24
CA LEU A 182 -25.05 -9.74 17.46
C LEU A 182 -24.05 -10.23 18.53
N SER A 183 -22.76 -10.20 18.23
CA SER A 183 -21.67 -10.56 19.13
C SER A 183 -20.36 -9.97 18.64
N ASP A 184 -19.40 -9.78 19.55
CA ASP A 184 -18.04 -9.33 19.25
C ASP A 184 -17.38 -10.22 18.19
N ARG A 185 -17.65 -11.53 18.22
CA ARG A 185 -17.12 -12.47 17.23
C ARG A 185 -17.65 -12.23 15.82
N GLN A 186 -18.91 -11.79 15.70
CA GLN A 186 -19.47 -11.40 14.41
C GLN A 186 -18.91 -10.06 13.95
N GLU A 187 -18.68 -9.12 14.87
CA GLU A 187 -18.06 -7.84 14.57
C GLU A 187 -16.64 -8.04 14.03
N ILE A 188 -15.80 -8.80 14.75
CA ILE A 188 -14.43 -9.15 14.32
C ILE A 188 -14.45 -9.82 12.95
N LEU A 189 -15.36 -10.78 12.72
CA LEU A 189 -15.44 -11.47 11.44
C LEU A 189 -15.86 -10.54 10.30
N ARG A 190 -16.83 -9.65 10.55
CA ARG A 190 -17.28 -8.66 9.56
C ARG A 190 -16.19 -7.66 9.23
N GLN A 191 -15.47 -7.15 10.25
CA GLN A 191 -14.35 -6.24 10.06
C GLN A 191 -13.22 -6.91 9.28
N PHE A 192 -12.82 -8.13 9.68
CA PHE A 192 -11.79 -8.88 8.97
C PHE A 192 -12.13 -9.09 7.48
N LEU A 193 -13.38 -9.43 7.16
CA LEU A 193 -13.81 -9.60 5.78
C LEU A 193 -13.89 -8.28 5.04
N TYR A 194 -14.40 -7.22 5.68
CA TYR A 194 -14.39 -5.88 5.12
C TYR A 194 -12.97 -5.47 4.71
N ASP A 195 -12.01 -5.60 5.63
CA ASP A 195 -10.61 -5.27 5.41
C ASP A 195 -10.04 -6.13 4.28
N LEU A 196 -10.26 -7.45 4.30
CA LEU A 196 -9.77 -8.37 3.27
C LEU A 196 -10.19 -7.97 1.84
N TYR A 197 -11.42 -7.44 1.66
CA TYR A 197 -11.90 -6.92 0.39
C TYR A 197 -11.40 -5.50 0.08
N LYS A 198 -11.00 -4.74 1.10
CA LYS A 198 -10.45 -3.40 0.97
C LYS A 198 -8.95 -3.43 0.62
N TYR A 199 -8.22 -4.46 1.05
CA TYR A 199 -6.81 -4.69 0.73
C TYR A 199 -6.58 -5.05 -0.74
N GLU A 200 -5.53 -4.48 -1.31
CA GLU A 200 -4.91 -4.95 -2.56
C GLU A 200 -3.48 -5.37 -2.31
N TYR A 201 -2.97 -6.19 -3.22
CA TYR A 201 -1.55 -6.45 -3.36
C TYR A 201 -1.03 -5.93 -4.70
N LEU A 202 0.26 -5.64 -4.73
CA LEU A 202 1.04 -5.40 -5.93
C LEU A 202 2.27 -6.31 -5.89
N LEU A 203 2.39 -7.17 -6.89
CA LEU A 203 3.59 -7.99 -7.13
C LEU A 203 4.30 -7.46 -8.36
N LEU A 204 5.55 -7.04 -8.16
CA LEU A 204 6.44 -6.56 -9.19
C LEU A 204 7.50 -7.61 -9.46
N ALA A 205 7.70 -7.94 -10.73
CA ALA A 205 8.78 -8.81 -11.16
C ALA A 205 9.62 -8.09 -12.22
N SER A 206 10.91 -7.92 -11.95
CA SER A 206 11.85 -7.48 -12.98
C SER A 206 11.99 -8.62 -14.01
N GLY A 207 11.91 -8.32 -15.30
CA GLY A 207 12.19 -9.32 -16.34
C GLY A 207 13.54 -10.00 -16.13
N PRO A 208 13.77 -11.20 -16.71
CA PRO A 208 15.02 -11.93 -16.51
C PRO A 208 16.20 -11.03 -16.85
N ARG A 209 17.06 -10.76 -15.85
CA ARG A 209 18.33 -10.09 -16.08
C ARG A 209 19.05 -10.94 -17.11
N GLY A 210 19.18 -10.44 -18.33
CA GLY A 210 20.04 -11.07 -19.33
C GLY A 210 21.38 -11.29 -18.64
N LYS A 211 21.84 -12.55 -18.55
CA LYS A 211 23.19 -12.85 -18.09
C LYS A 211 24.11 -11.89 -18.82
N ASP A 212 24.74 -11.00 -18.06
CA ASP A 212 25.63 -9.99 -18.62
C ASP A 212 26.60 -10.67 -19.57
N ARG A 213 26.65 -10.12 -20.78
CA ARG A 213 27.76 -10.32 -21.71
C ARG A 213 29.00 -9.73 -21.04
N THR A 214 29.70 -10.54 -20.26
CA THR A 214 31.14 -10.39 -20.05
C THR A 214 31.89 -10.99 -21.22
#